data_AF-A0A0K1PBJ5-F1
#
_entry.id   AF-A0A0K1PBJ5-F1
#
_cell.length_a   1.000
_cell.length_b   1.000
_cell.length_c   1.000
_cell.angle_alpha   90.00
_cell.angle_beta   90.00
_cell.angle_gamma   90.00
#
_symmetry.space_group_name_H-M   'P 1'
#
loop_
_entity.id
_entity.type
_entity.pdbx_description
1 polymer ?
#
loop_
_entity_poly.entity_id
_entity_poly.type
_entity_poly.pdbx_seq_one_letter_code
_entity_poly.pdbx_strand_id
1 'polypeptide(L)'
;MRLPVCLVDTQTVGPRRSTCELGLPSRTSPWEIGEEVEMCRLGCRIESLRLLVVAAVVGLAMAACGGDKDPLIEVDPVCPHGCGPNMVCQRDGSCACAPGFLNCDGDAANGCEYQGDTCEVACTGESDAAFCARLNKNCGEVSAVDNCGAERTAACGTCSDGEECRNDNRCYPLCLEETEEAFCARRGKTCGSVTAKNNCDRDFTTTCGTCLDGQTCGDDNTCHTTCDAESDEAFCARLGKDCGDVTGDDNCGDARTVACGTCQDGQICGDDNVCSCEAEDNAAFCDRLAKNCGNVTDADNCGDRRTVSCGTCPDGETCGAEVANVCGVCEAEDDEAMCTRLGKQCGTLTSRDNCGDPRSIDCGGCDDGLLCASNLCCQPEDDATFCSRQSKNCGSFASRDNCGQTRTVDCGTCTGGQSCGGQIPNVCSSGSGCVPESDADLCLQAGAACGKVQATDSCGNSRTVVNCGSCTGDAVCMGNSCMEPDGPWLSDFCAPAWGLPCASQLRCVIFDSSWGFGSCKQLCSADADCTAGGACALGFLDNGMGICGSLRSPGDSCADSWAFADDVCVDSGGPAGGTSTALEAGATTPATTKTAGLPIRSCRALRGRPAAAAGTLTS
;
A
#
# COMPACT_ATOMS: atom_id res chain seq x y z
N MET A 1 -31.12 0.86 76.53
CA MET A 1 -29.87 1.67 76.50
C MET A 1 -29.64 2.05 75.05
N ARG A 2 -30.16 3.19 74.55
CA ARG A 2 -29.58 4.56 74.54
C ARG A 2 -28.20 4.68 73.83
N LEU A 3 -28.33 5.08 72.56
CA LEU A 3 -27.44 5.83 71.63
C LEU A 3 -26.65 7.00 72.28
N PRO A 4 -25.60 7.58 71.63
CA PRO A 4 -25.67 8.47 70.43
C PRO A 4 -24.60 8.19 69.34
N VAL A 5 -24.86 8.29 68.02
CA VAL A 5 -25.07 9.46 67.12
C VAL A 5 -23.99 10.54 67.16
N CYS A 6 -23.28 10.73 66.04
CA CYS A 6 -22.90 12.04 65.48
C CYS A 6 -22.83 11.95 63.94
N LEU A 7 -23.69 12.72 63.29
CA LEU A 7 -23.67 13.14 61.87
C LEU A 7 -22.72 14.32 61.71
N VAL A 8 -22.00 14.42 60.57
CA VAL A 8 -21.86 15.68 59.78
C VAL A 8 -21.71 15.30 58.30
N ASP A 9 -22.33 16.12 57.47
CA ASP A 9 -22.80 15.95 56.10
C ASP A 9 -21.94 16.72 55.08
N THR A 10 -22.20 16.47 53.79
CA THR A 10 -22.05 17.32 52.58
C THR A 10 -20.98 16.99 51.51
N GLN A 11 -21.53 16.48 50.39
CA GLN A 11 -21.39 16.94 48.99
C GLN A 11 -20.30 16.35 48.06
N THR A 12 -20.75 15.40 47.22
CA THR A 12 -20.72 15.36 45.73
C THR A 12 -19.58 16.07 44.98
N VAL A 13 -18.79 15.33 44.20
CA VAL A 13 -18.66 15.38 42.72
C VAL A 13 -17.96 14.09 42.25
N GLY A 14 -18.52 13.44 41.21
CA GLY A 14 -18.07 12.15 40.68
C GLY A 14 -16.75 12.15 39.87
N PRO A 15 -16.31 10.96 39.42
CA PRO A 15 -15.01 10.74 38.80
C PRO A 15 -15.02 11.09 37.30
N ARG A 16 -14.01 11.82 36.83
CA ARG A 16 -13.69 11.87 35.40
C ARG A 16 -12.81 10.67 35.06
N ARG A 17 -13.38 9.77 34.26
CA ARG A 17 -12.64 8.83 33.42
C ARG A 17 -11.82 9.62 32.39
N SER A 18 -10.57 9.25 32.22
CA SER A 18 -9.85 9.39 30.95
C SER A 18 -9.18 8.06 30.67
N THR A 19 -9.77 7.36 29.70
CA THR A 19 -9.27 6.19 29.00
C THR A 19 -7.93 6.46 28.34
N CYS A 20 -6.97 5.56 28.52
CA CYS A 20 -5.90 5.30 27.56
C CYS A 20 -5.92 3.80 27.27
N GLU A 21 -6.63 3.43 26.20
CA GLU A 21 -6.36 2.21 25.45
C GLU A 21 -5.01 2.38 24.76
N LEU A 22 -4.07 1.49 25.05
CA LEU A 22 -3.03 1.10 24.10
C LEU A 22 -3.00 -0.43 24.09
N GLY A 23 -3.66 -0.98 23.08
CA GLY A 23 -3.50 -2.38 22.72
C GLY A 23 -2.12 -2.60 22.09
N LEU A 24 -1.40 -3.60 22.61
CA LEU A 24 -0.35 -4.28 21.87
C LEU A 24 -0.55 -5.79 22.02
N PRO A 25 -0.37 -6.56 20.92
CA PRO A 25 -0.71 -7.97 20.88
C PRO A 25 0.39 -8.83 21.53
N SER A 26 -0.06 -9.75 22.38
CA SER A 26 0.74 -10.85 22.94
C SER A 26 1.00 -11.92 21.88
N ARG A 27 2.26 -12.08 21.46
CA ARG A 27 2.80 -13.33 20.93
C ARG A 27 4.28 -13.43 21.30
N THR A 28 4.64 -14.41 22.11
CA THR A 28 5.71 -15.39 21.81
C THR A 28 5.69 -16.52 22.84
N SER A 29 5.79 -17.73 22.30
CA SER A 29 5.96 -19.05 22.91
C SER A 29 7.35 -19.25 23.57
N PRO A 30 7.58 -20.35 24.31
CA PRO A 30 8.70 -20.49 25.24
C PRO A 30 9.96 -21.06 24.56
N TRP A 31 11.12 -20.55 24.97
CA TRP A 31 12.42 -21.19 24.79
C TRP A 31 13.26 -20.96 26.05
N GLU A 32 13.74 -22.07 26.61
CA GLU A 32 14.77 -22.18 27.65
C GLU A 32 16.09 -21.57 27.18
N ILE A 33 16.77 -20.79 28.04
CA ILE A 33 18.18 -20.82 28.53
C ILE A 33 18.24 -19.66 29.55
N GLY A 34 18.66 -19.76 30.80
CA GLY A 34 19.96 -20.20 31.30
C GLY A 34 20.60 -19.02 32.05
N GLU A 35 20.76 -19.19 33.38
CA GLU A 35 21.63 -18.43 34.31
C GLU A 35 21.35 -16.93 34.55
N GLU A 36 20.99 -16.57 35.78
CA GLU A 36 21.60 -15.43 36.47
C GLU A 36 21.43 -15.50 38.01
N VAL A 37 22.57 -15.33 38.69
CA VAL A 37 22.77 -14.54 39.92
C VAL A 37 22.37 -15.15 41.27
N GLU A 38 23.39 -15.54 42.03
CA GLU A 38 23.39 -15.43 43.49
C GLU A 38 24.58 -14.58 43.98
N MET A 39 24.36 -13.96 45.14
CA MET A 39 25.28 -13.21 46.01
C MET A 39 25.58 -11.73 45.71
N CYS A 40 24.98 -10.84 46.50
CA CYS A 40 25.66 -10.37 47.72
C CYS A 40 24.70 -9.66 48.69
N ARG A 41 24.61 -10.23 49.90
CA ARG A 41 23.99 -9.60 51.08
C ARG A 41 24.85 -8.44 51.56
N LEU A 42 24.23 -7.30 51.87
CA LEU A 42 24.83 -6.26 52.71
C LEU A 42 23.91 -6.00 53.90
N GLY A 43 24.34 -6.50 55.06
CA GLY A 43 23.84 -6.06 56.34
C GLY A 43 24.73 -4.96 56.89
N CYS A 44 24.11 -3.85 57.31
CA CYS A 44 24.54 -3.08 58.47
C CYS A 44 23.38 -2.17 58.93
N ARG A 45 22.92 -2.40 60.16
CA ARG A 45 22.20 -1.42 60.97
C ARG A 45 23.23 -0.53 61.67
N ILE A 46 22.88 0.74 61.91
CA ILE A 46 23.08 1.57 63.14
C ILE A 46 22.71 3.01 62.70
N GLU A 47 21.53 3.55 63.03
CA GLU A 47 21.11 4.20 64.29
C GLU A 47 21.35 5.74 64.32
N SER A 48 20.22 6.46 64.26
CA SER A 48 19.85 7.66 65.02
C SER A 48 20.83 8.84 65.18
N LEU A 49 20.50 10.00 64.58
CA LEU A 49 20.49 11.30 65.30
C LEU A 49 19.66 12.39 64.56
N ARG A 50 18.89 13.15 65.34
CA ARG A 50 18.00 14.27 64.94
C ARG A 50 18.73 15.63 64.97
N LEU A 51 18.46 16.53 64.02
CA LEU A 51 18.22 17.99 64.19
C LEU A 51 18.04 18.65 62.79
N LEU A 52 16.87 19.13 62.36
CA LEU A 52 16.21 20.45 62.57
C LEU A 52 16.68 21.56 61.58
N VAL A 53 15.70 22.36 61.11
CA VAL A 53 15.74 23.60 60.27
C VAL A 53 15.50 23.34 58.76
N VAL A 54 14.26 23.39 58.24
CA VAL A 54 13.34 24.53 57.90
C VAL A 54 13.64 25.21 56.55
N ALA A 55 12.59 25.22 55.71
CA ALA A 55 12.29 26.11 54.57
C ALA A 55 13.03 25.88 53.24
N ALA A 56 12.46 26.11 52.05
CA ALA A 56 11.10 26.32 51.54
C ALA A 56 11.29 26.44 50.00
N VAL A 57 10.48 25.74 49.19
CA VAL A 57 9.49 26.34 48.27
C VAL A 57 10.05 26.97 46.97
N VAL A 58 9.67 26.34 45.85
CA VAL A 58 9.35 26.93 44.52
C VAL A 58 10.54 27.50 43.74
N GLY A 59 10.77 27.19 42.47
CA GLY A 59 9.93 26.68 41.40
C GLY A 59 10.29 27.42 40.11
N LEU A 60 9.70 26.97 39.00
CA LEU A 60 9.72 27.58 37.66
C LEU A 60 11.05 27.51 36.89
N ALA A 61 11.09 27.56 35.56
CA ALA A 61 10.18 27.31 34.45
C ALA A 61 10.96 27.80 33.21
N MET A 62 10.81 27.09 32.10
CA MET A 62 10.86 27.59 30.71
C MET A 62 12.05 28.43 30.19
N ALA A 63 12.69 27.85 29.17
CA ALA A 63 13.03 28.43 27.86
C ALA A 63 13.52 29.89 27.77
N ALA A 64 14.72 30.07 27.20
CA ALA A 64 14.91 30.56 25.82
C ALA A 64 16.30 31.20 25.59
N CYS A 65 16.74 31.13 24.32
CA CYS A 65 17.68 32.02 23.63
C CYS A 65 19.17 31.98 23.98
N GLY A 66 19.97 31.71 22.95
CA GLY A 66 21.43 31.81 22.98
C GLY A 66 21.97 33.22 22.72
N GLY A 67 23.30 33.33 22.82
CA GLY A 67 24.07 34.50 22.40
C GLY A 67 25.23 34.84 23.32
N ASP A 68 26.37 34.18 23.09
CA ASP A 68 27.75 34.68 23.11
C ASP A 68 28.24 35.75 24.12
N LYS A 69 29.32 35.35 24.81
CA LYS A 69 30.51 36.09 25.30
C LYS A 69 30.53 36.65 26.75
N ASP A 70 31.41 35.98 27.52
CA ASP A 70 32.04 36.23 28.83
C ASP A 70 31.94 37.63 29.45
N PRO A 71 31.77 37.69 30.79
CA PRO A 71 32.96 37.83 31.64
C PRO A 71 32.93 36.98 32.93
N LEU A 72 34.15 36.73 33.41
CA LEU A 72 34.55 36.01 34.63
C LEU A 72 33.76 36.42 35.89
N ILE A 73 33.16 35.42 36.56
CA ILE A 73 33.07 35.36 38.02
C ILE A 73 33.89 34.13 38.41
N GLU A 74 35.12 34.36 38.89
CA GLU A 74 35.94 33.32 39.50
C GLU A 74 35.28 32.91 40.81
N VAL A 75 34.76 31.68 40.85
CA VAL A 75 34.58 30.96 42.10
C VAL A 75 35.87 30.20 42.29
N ASP A 76 36.71 30.65 43.23
CA ASP A 76 37.94 29.94 43.58
C ASP A 76 37.60 28.47 43.92
N PRO A 77 38.22 27.47 43.28
CA PRO A 77 37.92 26.08 43.55
C PRO A 77 38.34 25.72 44.99
N VAL A 78 37.41 25.15 45.76
CA VAL A 78 37.63 24.77 47.16
C VAL A 78 38.10 23.31 47.22
N CYS A 79 39.41 23.11 47.43
CA CYS A 79 39.98 21.80 47.73
C CYS A 79 39.98 21.58 49.27
N PRO A 80 39.25 20.59 49.83
CA PRO A 80 38.98 20.48 51.27
C PRO A 80 40.19 20.36 52.20
N HIS A 81 41.37 20.00 51.68
CA HIS A 81 42.62 19.86 52.44
C HIS A 81 43.79 20.72 51.92
N GLY A 82 43.56 21.58 50.91
CA GLY A 82 44.62 22.28 50.17
C GLY A 82 45.43 21.35 49.26
N CYS A 83 45.98 21.89 48.17
CA CYS A 83 46.91 21.15 47.31
C CYS A 83 48.35 21.39 47.79
N GLY A 84 49.19 20.35 47.75
CA GLY A 84 50.60 20.43 48.15
C GLY A 84 51.42 21.43 47.32
N PRO A 85 52.67 21.74 47.73
CA PRO A 85 53.53 22.64 46.98
C PRO A 85 53.67 22.19 45.51
N ASN A 86 53.57 23.14 44.58
CA ASN A 86 53.63 22.96 43.11
C ASN A 86 52.39 22.34 42.43
N MET A 87 51.24 22.24 43.14
CA MET A 87 49.95 21.87 42.55
C MET A 87 48.91 22.99 42.62
N VAL A 88 47.97 23.00 41.67
CA VAL A 88 46.81 23.90 41.59
C VAL A 88 45.51 23.13 41.78
N CYS A 89 44.58 23.71 42.52
CA CYS A 89 43.25 23.17 42.70
C CYS A 89 42.42 23.36 41.42
N GLN A 90 41.87 22.27 40.89
CA GLN A 90 41.04 22.24 39.71
C GLN A 90 39.56 22.47 40.07
N ARG A 91 38.75 22.84 39.06
CA ARG A 91 37.32 23.13 39.25
C ARG A 91 36.49 21.95 39.77
N ASP A 92 36.95 20.73 39.60
CA ASP A 92 36.31 19.51 40.10
C ASP A 92 36.74 19.15 41.55
N GLY A 93 37.59 19.97 42.18
CA GLY A 93 38.11 19.74 43.52
C GLY A 93 39.32 18.80 43.58
N SER A 94 39.86 18.37 42.42
CA SER A 94 41.11 17.61 42.35
C SER A 94 42.34 18.53 42.33
N CYS A 95 43.52 18.00 42.68
CA CYS A 95 44.78 18.72 42.56
C CYS A 95 45.52 18.26 41.30
N ALA A 96 46.02 19.19 40.49
CA ALA A 96 46.88 18.90 39.34
C ALA A 96 48.15 19.77 39.38
N CYS A 97 49.18 19.39 38.64
CA CYS A 97 50.41 20.17 38.56
C CYS A 97 50.20 21.61 38.09
N ALA A 98 50.98 22.55 38.66
CA ALA A 98 51.02 23.92 38.17
C ALA A 98 51.48 23.99 36.70
N PRO A 99 50.98 24.96 35.90
CA PRO A 99 51.43 25.11 34.52
C PRO A 99 52.95 25.21 34.44
N GLY A 100 53.59 24.26 33.75
CA GLY A 100 55.05 24.14 33.64
C GLY A 100 55.68 23.00 34.45
N PHE A 101 54.91 22.24 35.24
CA PHE A 101 55.38 21.06 35.99
C PHE A 101 54.71 19.78 35.46
N LEU A 102 55.48 18.74 35.14
CA LEU A 102 54.97 17.47 34.56
C LEU A 102 54.89 16.32 35.59
N ASN A 103 55.55 16.48 36.74
CA ASN A 103 55.57 15.56 37.87
C ASN A 103 55.49 16.40 39.16
N CYS A 104 54.49 16.16 40.02
CA CYS A 104 54.34 16.85 41.30
C CYS A 104 54.18 15.86 42.47
N ASP A 105 54.97 14.77 42.47
CA ASP A 105 55.02 13.78 43.56
C ASP A 105 55.88 14.20 44.76
N GLY A 106 56.69 15.26 44.60
CA GLY A 106 57.60 15.77 45.64
C GLY A 106 58.88 14.94 45.79
N ASP A 107 59.22 14.07 44.82
CA ASP A 107 60.43 13.24 44.85
C ASP A 107 61.51 13.83 43.93
N ALA A 108 62.57 14.38 44.55
CA ALA A 108 63.69 15.01 43.85
C ALA A 108 64.53 14.04 42.98
N ALA A 109 64.24 12.73 43.04
CA ALA A 109 64.96 11.70 42.29
C ALA A 109 64.62 11.64 40.78
N ASN A 110 63.54 12.28 40.33
CA ASN A 110 63.01 12.12 38.96
C ASN A 110 63.36 13.27 37.98
N GLY A 111 64.15 14.26 38.41
CA GLY A 111 64.79 15.26 37.53
C GLY A 111 64.00 16.56 37.28
N CYS A 112 64.74 17.68 37.42
CA CYS A 112 64.50 19.07 37.00
C CYS A 112 63.41 19.90 37.74
N GLU A 113 63.78 20.56 38.85
CA GLU A 113 62.92 21.45 39.65
C GLU A 113 63.01 22.96 39.33
N TYR A 114 63.59 23.38 38.19
CA TYR A 114 63.69 24.81 37.84
C TYR A 114 63.33 25.13 36.38
N GLN A 115 62.69 26.28 36.18
CA GLN A 115 62.37 26.85 34.86
C GLN A 115 63.65 27.10 34.05
N GLY A 116 63.79 26.40 32.92
CA GLY A 116 64.81 26.67 31.90
C GLY A 116 65.59 25.45 31.40
N ASP A 117 65.45 24.28 32.02
CA ASP A 117 66.16 23.07 31.58
C ASP A 117 65.32 22.20 30.63
N THR A 118 65.87 21.87 29.46
CA THR A 118 65.35 20.81 28.58
C THR A 118 65.85 19.46 29.08
N CYS A 119 64.99 18.68 29.72
CA CYS A 119 65.33 17.35 30.23
C CYS A 119 65.09 16.30 29.12
N GLU A 120 65.98 16.28 28.13
CA GLU A 120 66.23 15.05 27.37
C GLU A 120 67.07 14.12 28.26
N VAL A 121 66.44 13.50 29.25
CA VAL A 121 66.97 12.25 29.80
C VAL A 121 66.03 11.17 29.30
N ALA A 122 66.48 10.44 28.28
CA ALA A 122 65.78 9.27 27.80
C ALA A 122 65.50 8.34 28.99
N CYS A 123 64.24 7.93 29.15
CA CYS A 123 63.87 7.02 30.23
C CYS A 123 64.75 5.77 30.14
N THR A 124 65.44 5.44 31.24
CA THR A 124 66.29 4.25 31.27
C THR A 124 65.39 3.04 31.48
N GLY A 125 65.18 2.28 30.40
CA GLY A 125 64.38 1.07 30.43
C GLY A 125 64.87 0.10 31.50
N GLU A 126 63.94 -0.45 32.27
CA GLU A 126 64.24 -1.50 33.24
C GLU A 126 64.85 -2.75 32.56
N SER A 127 65.66 -3.52 33.30
CA SER A 127 66.17 -4.80 32.80
C SER A 127 65.05 -5.84 32.75
N ASP A 128 65.22 -6.88 31.94
CA ASP A 128 64.26 -7.99 31.82
C ASP A 128 63.95 -8.62 33.19
N ALA A 129 64.96 -8.78 34.04
CA ALA A 129 64.77 -9.30 35.40
C ALA A 129 63.91 -8.36 36.27
N ALA A 130 64.11 -7.04 36.17
CA ALA A 130 63.33 -6.06 36.90
C ALA A 130 61.88 -5.98 36.38
N PHE A 131 61.71 -6.03 35.05
CA PHE A 131 60.41 -6.11 34.38
C PHE A 131 59.61 -7.32 34.83
N CYS A 132 60.23 -8.51 34.81
CA CYS A 132 59.60 -9.75 35.23
C CYS A 132 59.28 -9.78 36.72
N ALA A 133 60.19 -9.29 37.57
CA ALA A 133 59.95 -9.18 39.02
C ALA A 133 58.79 -8.22 39.34
N ARG A 134 58.74 -7.06 38.68
CA ARG A 134 57.66 -6.08 38.83
C ARG A 134 56.30 -6.66 38.46
N LEU A 135 56.24 -7.45 37.39
CA LEU A 135 55.02 -8.13 36.93
C LEU A 135 54.72 -9.43 37.69
N ASN A 136 55.57 -9.79 38.66
CA ASN A 136 55.50 -11.03 39.43
C ASN A 136 55.46 -12.30 38.57
N LYS A 137 56.28 -12.33 37.50
CA LYS A 137 56.40 -13.43 36.55
C LYS A 137 57.78 -14.06 36.66
N ASN A 138 57.83 -15.39 36.69
CA ASN A 138 59.07 -16.15 36.87
C ASN A 138 59.27 -17.28 35.85
N CYS A 139 58.42 -17.34 34.81
CA CYS A 139 58.65 -18.21 33.66
C CYS A 139 58.00 -17.71 32.37
N GLY A 140 58.52 -18.17 31.24
CA GLY A 140 57.95 -17.93 29.91
C GLY A 140 58.15 -16.49 29.40
N GLU A 141 57.62 -16.22 28.20
CA GLU A 141 57.65 -14.89 27.58
C GLU A 141 56.50 -14.03 28.10
N VAL A 142 56.81 -12.79 28.50
CA VAL A 142 55.83 -11.83 29.03
C VAL A 142 55.91 -10.54 28.25
N SER A 143 54.79 -10.12 27.67
CA SER A 143 54.65 -8.83 27.00
C SER A 143 53.82 -7.87 27.85
N ALA A 144 54.39 -6.71 28.16
CA ALA A 144 53.73 -5.65 28.91
C ALA A 144 54.45 -4.31 28.69
N VAL A 145 53.83 -3.23 29.16
CA VAL A 145 54.42 -1.90 29.19
C VAL A 145 55.50 -1.85 30.28
N ASP A 146 56.69 -1.39 29.92
CA ASP A 146 57.80 -1.18 30.85
C ASP A 146 57.62 0.08 31.71
N ASN A 147 58.55 0.31 32.63
CA ASN A 147 58.57 1.51 33.48
C ASN A 147 58.68 2.84 32.71
N CYS A 148 59.02 2.80 31.41
CA CYS A 148 59.14 3.95 30.53
C CYS A 148 57.91 4.14 29.62
N GLY A 149 56.90 3.29 29.73
CA GLY A 149 55.70 3.39 28.90
C GLY A 149 55.82 2.71 27.54
N ALA A 150 56.91 1.99 27.25
CA ALA A 150 57.08 1.25 26.01
C ALA A 150 56.60 -0.20 26.16
N GLU A 151 55.82 -0.70 25.21
CA GLU A 151 55.52 -2.14 25.16
C GLU A 151 56.79 -2.93 24.81
N ARG A 152 57.07 -3.96 25.62
CA ARG A 152 58.18 -4.87 25.38
C ARG A 152 57.84 -6.30 25.80
N THR A 153 58.56 -7.25 25.24
CA THR A 153 58.52 -8.66 25.60
C THR A 153 59.83 -9.04 26.28
N ALA A 154 59.75 -9.77 27.39
CA ALA A 154 60.91 -10.28 28.12
C ALA A 154 60.71 -11.74 28.53
N ALA A 155 61.79 -12.52 28.48
CA ALA A 155 61.82 -13.90 28.93
C ALA A 155 61.98 -13.96 30.46
N CYS A 156 60.91 -14.24 31.18
CA CYS A 156 60.87 -14.18 32.64
C CYS A 156 61.42 -15.42 33.36
N GLY A 157 62.22 -16.23 32.67
CA GLY A 157 62.88 -17.42 33.23
C GLY A 157 62.24 -18.74 32.81
N THR A 158 62.68 -19.82 33.46
CA THR A 158 62.16 -21.18 33.29
C THR A 158 61.93 -21.81 34.66
N CYS A 159 60.93 -22.68 34.76
CA CYS A 159 60.62 -23.36 36.01
C CYS A 159 61.65 -24.42 36.38
N SER A 160 61.75 -24.72 37.68
CA SER A 160 62.65 -25.75 38.19
C SER A 160 62.13 -27.15 37.85
N ASP A 161 62.98 -28.17 37.95
CA ASP A 161 62.55 -29.57 37.79
C ASP A 161 61.40 -29.90 38.76
N GLY A 162 60.30 -30.44 38.22
CA GLY A 162 59.10 -30.72 39.00
C GLY A 162 58.05 -29.61 38.98
N GLU A 163 58.23 -28.56 38.18
CA GLU A 163 57.28 -27.46 38.00
C GLU A 163 56.92 -27.24 36.52
N GLU A 164 55.72 -26.75 36.24
CA GLU A 164 55.29 -26.28 34.92
C GLU A 164 55.04 -24.77 34.94
N CYS A 165 55.35 -24.12 33.82
CA CYS A 165 54.97 -22.72 33.59
C CYS A 165 53.51 -22.69 33.12
N ARG A 166 52.62 -22.08 33.91
CA ARG A 166 51.21 -21.93 33.52
C ARG A 166 50.97 -20.63 32.75
N ASN A 167 49.75 -20.48 32.23
CA ASN A 167 49.35 -19.36 31.38
C ASN A 167 49.41 -17.98 32.07
N ASP A 168 49.58 -17.93 33.40
CA ASP A 168 49.83 -16.70 34.15
C ASP A 168 51.33 -16.37 34.26
N ASN A 169 52.20 -17.08 33.53
CA ASN A 169 53.66 -16.93 33.52
C ASN A 169 54.30 -17.11 34.91
N ARG A 170 53.71 -18.02 35.70
CA ARG A 170 54.23 -18.44 37.00
C ARG A 170 54.47 -19.94 37.05
N CYS A 171 55.50 -20.33 37.78
CA CYS A 171 55.82 -21.74 38.04
C CYS A 171 54.91 -22.34 39.11
N TYR A 172 54.35 -23.50 38.82
CA TYR A 172 53.58 -24.30 39.77
C TYR A 172 54.16 -25.72 39.82
N PRO A 173 54.12 -26.40 40.99
CA PRO A 173 54.45 -27.81 41.06
C PRO A 173 53.65 -28.62 40.05
N LEU A 174 54.33 -29.51 39.31
CA LEU A 174 53.69 -30.52 38.48
C LEU A 174 52.79 -31.35 39.38
N CYS A 175 51.49 -31.31 39.11
CA CYS A 175 50.57 -32.16 39.85
C CYS A 175 50.69 -33.59 39.33
N LEU A 176 51.23 -34.47 40.17
CA LEU A 176 51.25 -35.90 39.89
C LEU A 176 49.83 -36.43 39.98
N GLU A 177 49.28 -36.85 38.85
CA GLU A 177 47.95 -37.46 38.77
C GLU A 177 47.90 -38.67 39.71
N GLU A 178 46.95 -38.69 40.65
CA GLU A 178 46.71 -39.87 41.46
C GLU A 178 46.20 -41.03 40.59
N THR A 179 46.58 -42.27 40.93
CA THR A 179 46.07 -43.45 40.21
C THR A 179 44.59 -43.67 40.50
N GLU A 180 43.92 -44.47 39.68
CA GLU A 180 42.51 -44.84 39.87
C GLU A 180 42.28 -45.46 41.26
N GLU A 181 43.19 -46.32 41.72
CA GLU A 181 43.12 -46.95 43.04
C GLU A 181 43.28 -45.93 44.17
N ALA A 182 44.19 -44.96 44.02
CA ALA A 182 44.42 -43.91 45.01
C ALA A 182 43.23 -42.95 45.09
N PHE A 183 42.63 -42.59 43.94
CA PHE A 183 41.39 -41.80 43.88
C PHE A 183 40.24 -42.51 44.61
N CYS A 184 40.00 -43.77 44.29
CA CYS A 184 38.91 -44.55 44.89
C CYS A 184 39.12 -44.78 46.39
N ALA A 185 40.34 -45.09 46.83
CA ALA A 185 40.67 -45.26 48.24
C ALA A 185 40.51 -43.96 49.04
N ARG A 186 40.99 -42.82 48.51
CA ARG A 186 40.85 -41.50 49.14
C ARG A 186 39.39 -41.09 49.31
N ARG A 187 38.53 -41.48 48.37
CA ARG A 187 37.08 -41.22 48.42
C ARG A 187 36.27 -42.29 49.16
N GLY A 188 36.91 -43.37 49.61
CA GLY A 188 36.27 -44.48 50.29
C GLY A 188 35.26 -45.23 49.42
N LYS A 189 35.49 -45.31 48.11
CA LYS A 189 34.58 -45.95 47.15
C LYS A 189 35.10 -47.33 46.73
N THR A 190 34.22 -48.32 46.66
CA THR A 190 34.57 -49.74 46.43
C THR A 190 33.80 -50.38 45.28
N CYS A 191 32.86 -49.66 44.65
CA CYS A 191 32.23 -50.08 43.40
C CYS A 191 31.70 -48.90 42.57
N GLY A 192 31.40 -49.17 41.29
CA GLY A 192 30.68 -48.24 40.42
C GLY A 192 31.52 -47.08 39.88
N SER A 193 30.92 -46.28 39.02
CA SER A 193 31.57 -45.12 38.39
C SER A 193 31.50 -43.90 39.31
N VAL A 194 32.64 -43.24 39.54
CA VAL A 194 32.75 -42.09 40.43
C VAL A 194 33.39 -40.94 39.66
N THR A 195 32.69 -39.79 39.62
CA THR A 195 33.21 -38.54 39.05
C THR A 195 33.41 -37.51 40.15
N ALA A 196 34.65 -37.07 40.35
CA ALA A 196 34.95 -35.98 41.28
C ALA A 196 36.32 -35.36 41.02
N LYS A 197 36.65 -34.29 41.75
CA LYS A 197 37.98 -33.66 41.71
C LYS A 197 39.09 -34.61 42.19
N ASN A 198 40.11 -34.83 41.35
CA ASN A 198 41.32 -35.52 41.76
C ASN A 198 42.17 -34.63 42.70
N ASN A 199 43.33 -35.14 43.15
CA ASN A 199 44.32 -34.39 43.93
C ASN A 199 44.91 -33.16 43.20
N CYS A 200 44.61 -32.99 41.92
CA CYS A 200 45.01 -31.84 41.09
C CYS A 200 43.85 -30.87 40.81
N ASP A 201 42.73 -31.01 41.52
CA ASP A 201 41.50 -30.23 41.32
C ASP A 201 40.93 -30.30 39.89
N ARG A 202 41.21 -31.39 39.17
CA ARG A 202 40.63 -31.71 37.86
C ARG A 202 39.51 -32.73 38.02
N ASP A 203 38.45 -32.61 37.22
CA ASP A 203 37.42 -33.64 37.20
C ASP A 203 38.02 -34.95 36.69
N PHE A 204 37.79 -36.01 37.45
CA PHE A 204 38.34 -37.33 37.20
C PHE A 204 37.21 -38.34 37.39
N THR A 205 36.99 -39.15 36.34
CA THR A 205 35.98 -40.19 36.31
C THR A 205 36.67 -41.53 36.18
N THR A 206 36.46 -42.41 37.15
CA THR A 206 36.98 -43.79 37.08
C THR A 206 35.99 -44.76 37.73
N THR A 207 36.17 -46.06 37.46
CA THR A 207 35.37 -47.11 38.08
C THR A 207 36.08 -47.65 39.30
N CYS A 208 35.49 -47.46 40.47
CA CYS A 208 36.09 -47.86 41.74
C CYS A 208 35.82 -49.34 42.03
N GLY A 209 36.35 -50.26 41.25
CA GLY A 209 36.21 -51.70 41.50
C GLY A 209 34.81 -52.28 41.22
N THR A 210 34.62 -53.55 41.58
CA THR A 210 33.37 -54.31 41.42
C THR A 210 33.05 -55.07 42.70
N CYS A 211 31.77 -55.19 43.04
CA CYS A 211 31.36 -55.95 44.22
C CYS A 211 31.56 -57.46 44.04
N LEU A 212 31.74 -58.15 45.16
CA LEU A 212 31.84 -59.61 45.20
C LEU A 212 30.49 -60.25 44.88
N ASP A 213 30.48 -61.53 44.47
CA ASP A 213 29.26 -62.28 44.21
C ASP A 213 28.30 -62.21 45.41
N GLY A 214 27.06 -61.77 45.14
CA GLY A 214 26.02 -61.59 46.16
C GLY A 214 26.00 -60.21 46.84
N GLN A 215 26.82 -59.26 46.41
CA GLN A 215 26.74 -57.86 46.84
C GLN A 215 26.27 -56.97 45.69
N THR A 216 25.50 -55.93 46.02
CA THR A 216 25.10 -54.89 45.08
C THR A 216 25.91 -53.62 45.35
N CYS A 217 26.19 -52.86 44.28
CA CYS A 217 26.78 -51.54 44.43
C CYS A 217 25.68 -50.56 44.79
N GLY A 218 25.74 -49.96 45.98
CA GLY A 218 24.78 -48.94 46.40
C GLY A 218 25.02 -47.60 45.71
N ASP A 219 24.05 -46.70 45.84
CA ASP A 219 24.13 -45.33 45.31
C ASP A 219 25.27 -44.50 45.92
N ASP A 220 25.80 -44.93 47.07
CA ASP A 220 26.97 -44.34 47.71
C ASP A 220 28.30 -44.86 47.16
N ASN A 221 28.28 -45.68 46.10
CA ASN A 221 29.45 -46.31 45.50
C ASN A 221 30.24 -47.22 46.47
N THR A 222 29.55 -47.80 47.46
CA THR A 222 30.09 -48.87 48.31
C THR A 222 29.29 -50.16 48.14
N CYS A 223 29.93 -51.30 48.41
CA CYS A 223 29.29 -52.60 48.23
C CYS A 223 28.49 -52.99 49.47
N HIS A 224 27.23 -53.34 49.25
CA HIS A 224 26.31 -53.78 50.30
C HIS A 224 25.89 -55.23 50.07
N THR A 225 25.68 -55.98 51.15
CA THR A 225 25.22 -57.38 51.10
C THR A 225 23.71 -57.49 50.88
N THR A 226 22.99 -56.39 51.04
CA THR A 226 21.55 -56.22 50.81
C THR A 226 21.33 -54.79 50.34
N CYS A 227 20.48 -54.59 49.35
CA CYS A 227 20.04 -53.24 49.00
C CYS A 227 19.06 -52.74 50.07
N ASP A 228 19.32 -51.55 50.61
CA ASP A 228 18.39 -50.90 51.53
C ASP A 228 17.26 -50.26 50.70
N ALA A 229 16.12 -50.94 50.67
CA ALA A 229 14.92 -50.45 49.99
C ALA A 229 14.48 -49.10 50.58
N GLU A 230 14.13 -48.17 49.70
CA GLU A 230 13.58 -46.87 50.11
C GLU A 230 12.26 -47.03 50.90
N SER A 231 11.94 -46.04 51.74
CA SER A 231 10.64 -46.03 52.45
C SER A 231 9.47 -45.86 51.48
N ASP A 232 8.28 -46.24 51.92
CA ASP A 232 7.03 -46.08 51.17
C ASP A 232 6.81 -44.62 50.71
N GLU A 233 7.08 -43.65 51.59
CA GLU A 233 6.99 -42.22 51.26
C GLU A 233 8.02 -41.80 50.20
N ALA A 234 9.23 -42.34 50.25
CA ALA A 234 10.29 -42.04 49.29
C ALA A 234 9.99 -42.68 47.93
N PHE A 235 9.47 -43.90 47.92
CA PHE A 235 8.97 -44.59 46.73
C PHE A 235 7.86 -43.79 46.03
N CYS A 236 6.84 -43.35 46.78
CA CYS A 236 5.75 -42.56 46.25
C CYS A 236 6.21 -41.19 45.73
N ALA A 237 7.09 -40.50 46.47
CA ALA A 237 7.65 -39.22 46.04
C ALA A 237 8.51 -39.36 44.77
N ARG A 238 9.34 -40.40 44.68
CA ARG A 238 10.17 -40.68 43.49
C ARG A 238 9.32 -40.96 42.26
N LEU A 239 8.20 -41.67 42.42
CA LEU A 239 7.25 -41.95 41.35
C LEU A 239 6.25 -40.80 41.10
N GLY A 240 6.31 -39.74 41.90
CA GLY A 240 5.43 -38.57 41.79
C GLY A 240 3.96 -38.89 42.04
N LYS A 241 3.65 -39.78 43.00
CA LYS A 241 2.29 -40.25 43.31
C LYS A 241 1.84 -39.78 44.69
N ASP A 242 0.61 -39.28 44.76
CA ASP A 242 0.03 -38.62 45.94
C ASP A 242 -1.12 -39.41 46.59
N CYS A 243 -1.62 -40.45 45.91
CA CYS A 243 -2.75 -41.24 46.41
C CYS A 243 -2.87 -42.64 45.81
N GLY A 244 -3.60 -43.52 46.50
CA GLY A 244 -3.97 -44.85 45.99
C GLY A 244 -2.83 -45.86 45.97
N ASP A 245 -3.11 -47.07 45.48
CA ASP A 245 -2.13 -48.16 45.43
C ASP A 245 -1.29 -48.08 44.16
N VAL A 246 0.02 -47.94 44.33
CA VAL A 246 1.00 -47.77 43.25
C VAL A 246 1.92 -48.98 43.21
N THR A 247 2.06 -49.59 42.04
CA THR A 247 2.99 -50.72 41.82
C THR A 247 4.14 -50.29 40.92
N GLY A 248 5.37 -50.60 41.33
CA GLY A 248 6.58 -50.31 40.57
C GLY A 248 7.83 -50.88 41.25
N ASP A 249 8.97 -50.80 40.56
CA ASP A 249 10.25 -51.23 41.11
C ASP A 249 10.79 -50.16 42.07
N ASP A 250 11.29 -50.60 43.22
CA ASP A 250 12.00 -49.72 44.16
C ASP A 250 13.42 -49.39 43.66
N ASN A 251 14.19 -48.64 44.45
CA ASN A 251 15.59 -48.31 44.16
C ASN A 251 16.51 -49.55 44.08
N CYS A 252 16.06 -50.69 44.58
CA CYS A 252 16.77 -51.97 44.52
C CYS A 252 16.40 -52.79 43.28
N GLY A 253 15.41 -52.35 42.50
CA GLY A 253 14.89 -53.06 41.34
C GLY A 253 13.85 -54.14 41.69
N ASP A 254 13.38 -54.18 42.94
CA ASP A 254 12.35 -55.11 43.38
C ASP A 254 10.95 -54.49 43.21
N ALA A 255 10.05 -55.20 42.55
CA ALA A 255 8.68 -54.77 42.35
C ALA A 255 7.90 -54.78 43.67
N ARG A 256 7.27 -53.65 44.02
CA ARG A 256 6.43 -53.50 45.22
C ARG A 256 5.15 -52.73 44.92
N THR A 257 4.13 -52.96 45.75
CA THR A 257 2.88 -52.20 45.75
C THR A 257 2.78 -51.41 47.06
N VAL A 258 2.62 -50.09 46.97
CA VAL A 258 2.61 -49.15 48.10
C VAL A 258 1.38 -48.26 48.02
N ALA A 259 0.73 -48.02 49.16
CA ALA A 259 -0.38 -47.07 49.25
C ALA A 259 0.15 -45.64 49.42
N CYS A 260 0.14 -44.86 48.34
CA CYS A 260 0.74 -43.53 48.28
C CYS A 260 -0.12 -42.42 48.91
N GLY A 261 -0.79 -42.68 50.03
CA GLY A 261 -1.60 -41.68 50.74
C GLY A 261 -3.03 -41.51 50.22
N THR A 262 -3.67 -40.42 50.63
CA THR A 262 -5.06 -40.06 50.28
C THR A 262 -5.16 -38.57 49.98
N CYS A 263 -6.01 -38.19 49.03
CA CYS A 263 -6.24 -36.79 48.69
C CYS A 263 -6.96 -36.01 49.79
N GLN A 264 -6.77 -34.69 49.82
CA GLN A 264 -7.46 -33.80 50.75
C GLN A 264 -8.93 -33.61 50.34
N ASP A 265 -9.75 -33.08 51.24
CA ASP A 265 -11.16 -32.79 50.95
C ASP A 265 -11.29 -31.91 49.68
N GLY A 266 -12.19 -32.30 48.77
CA GLY A 266 -12.40 -31.62 47.49
C GLY A 266 -11.41 -32.02 46.38
N GLN A 267 -10.59 -33.04 46.61
CA GLN A 267 -9.74 -33.64 45.60
C GLN A 267 -10.12 -35.11 45.35
N ILE A 268 -9.95 -35.53 44.11
CA ILE A 268 -10.08 -36.92 43.69
C ILE A 268 -8.71 -37.50 43.38
N CYS A 269 -8.54 -38.78 43.68
CA CYS A 269 -7.39 -39.53 43.22
C CYS A 269 -7.62 -39.94 41.76
N GLY A 270 -6.82 -39.40 40.86
CA GLY A 270 -6.87 -39.77 39.44
C GLY A 270 -6.37 -41.20 39.19
N ASP A 271 -6.63 -41.71 37.99
CA ASP A 271 -6.12 -43.02 37.53
C ASP A 271 -4.58 -43.03 37.43
N ASP A 272 -3.95 -41.86 37.40
CA ASP A 272 -2.50 -41.67 37.44
C ASP A 272 -1.95 -41.59 38.87
N ASN A 273 -2.78 -41.84 39.89
CA ASN A 273 -2.41 -41.78 41.31
C ASN A 273 -1.93 -40.40 41.77
N VAL A 274 -2.37 -39.33 41.09
CA VAL A 274 -2.12 -37.94 41.47
C VAL A 274 -3.41 -37.31 41.96
N CYS A 275 -3.32 -36.50 43.02
CA CYS A 275 -4.48 -35.79 43.54
C CYS A 275 -4.82 -34.59 42.66
N SER A 276 -6.07 -34.52 42.21
CA SER A 276 -6.58 -33.42 41.39
C SER A 276 -7.89 -32.89 41.96
N CYS A 277 -8.29 -31.68 41.58
CA CYS A 277 -9.50 -31.06 42.11
C CYS A 277 -10.78 -31.78 41.62
N GLU A 278 -11.74 -31.99 42.51
CA GLU A 278 -13.07 -32.49 42.16
C GLU A 278 -13.93 -31.34 41.61
N ALA A 279 -14.17 -31.35 40.30
CA ALA A 279 -14.98 -30.32 39.66
C ALA A 279 -16.44 -30.40 40.10
N GLU A 280 -17.02 -29.25 40.46
CA GLU A 280 -18.44 -29.15 40.77
C GLU A 280 -19.31 -29.59 39.57
N ASP A 281 -20.50 -30.12 39.85
CA ASP A 281 -21.44 -30.48 38.80
C ASP A 281 -22.07 -29.23 38.15
N ASN A 282 -22.78 -29.43 37.05
CA ASN A 282 -23.39 -28.32 36.32
C ASN A 282 -24.44 -27.55 37.13
N ALA A 283 -25.15 -28.22 38.06
CA ALA A 283 -26.16 -27.56 38.88
C ALA A 283 -25.50 -26.68 39.95
N ALA A 284 -24.50 -27.21 40.66
CA ALA A 284 -23.70 -26.48 41.62
C ALA A 284 -22.98 -25.28 40.99
N PHE A 285 -22.41 -25.45 39.79
CA PHE A 285 -21.79 -24.36 39.02
C PHE A 285 -22.78 -23.20 38.78
N CYS A 286 -23.98 -23.52 38.32
CA CYS A 286 -25.02 -22.54 38.04
C CYS A 286 -25.56 -21.88 39.30
N ASP A 287 -25.78 -22.64 40.36
CA ASP A 287 -26.25 -22.16 41.66
C ASP A 287 -25.23 -21.21 42.31
N ARG A 288 -23.93 -21.56 42.28
CA ARG A 288 -22.84 -20.73 42.79
C ARG A 288 -22.76 -19.38 42.07
N LEU A 289 -22.97 -19.36 40.76
CA LEU A 289 -23.00 -18.15 39.95
C LEU A 289 -24.35 -17.41 39.99
N ALA A 290 -25.33 -17.97 40.71
CA ALA A 290 -26.70 -17.50 40.78
C ALA A 290 -27.34 -17.31 39.39
N LYS A 291 -27.09 -18.25 38.47
CA LYS A 291 -27.63 -18.27 37.11
C LYS A 291 -28.60 -19.41 36.94
N ASN A 292 -29.74 -19.15 36.30
CA ASN A 292 -30.82 -20.14 36.12
C ASN A 292 -31.31 -20.24 34.67
N CYS A 293 -30.58 -19.63 33.72
CA CYS A 293 -30.87 -19.80 32.30
C CYS A 293 -29.68 -19.55 31.37
N GLY A 294 -29.78 -20.13 30.17
CA GLY A 294 -28.84 -19.90 29.07
C GLY A 294 -27.46 -20.50 29.34
N ASN A 295 -26.53 -20.24 28.42
CA ASN A 295 -25.15 -20.70 28.55
C ASN A 295 -24.33 -19.70 29.35
N VAL A 296 -23.62 -20.19 30.36
CA VAL A 296 -22.75 -19.42 31.25
C VAL A 296 -21.33 -19.94 31.11
N THR A 297 -20.39 -19.03 30.85
CA THR A 297 -18.96 -19.37 30.76
C THR A 297 -18.18 -18.72 31.89
N ASP A 298 -17.70 -19.52 32.84
CA ASP A 298 -16.92 -19.08 34.00
C ASP A 298 -15.94 -20.16 34.45
N ALA A 299 -15.03 -19.82 35.36
CA ALA A 299 -14.20 -20.80 36.06
C ALA A 299 -15.07 -21.60 37.04
N ASP A 300 -14.88 -22.91 37.09
CA ASP A 300 -15.42 -23.75 38.15
C ASP A 300 -14.62 -23.61 39.45
N ASN A 301 -15.00 -24.37 40.47
CA ASN A 301 -14.31 -24.43 41.76
C ASN A 301 -12.83 -24.88 41.66
N CYS A 302 -12.43 -25.52 40.55
CA CYS A 302 -11.06 -25.95 40.27
C CYS A 302 -10.26 -24.90 39.48
N GLY A 303 -10.90 -23.81 39.06
CA GLY A 303 -10.30 -22.77 38.23
C GLY A 303 -10.40 -23.03 36.73
N ASP A 304 -11.00 -24.15 36.32
CA ASP A 304 -11.13 -24.52 34.92
C ASP A 304 -12.31 -23.79 34.28
N ARG A 305 -12.07 -23.18 33.11
CA ARG A 305 -13.09 -22.40 32.42
C ARG A 305 -14.06 -23.30 31.66
N ARG A 306 -15.30 -23.37 32.13
CA ARG A 306 -16.36 -24.22 31.57
C ARG A 306 -17.47 -23.39 30.95
N THR A 307 -18.22 -23.97 30.01
CA THR A 307 -19.47 -23.41 29.50
C THR A 307 -20.61 -24.36 29.81
N VAL A 308 -21.51 -23.94 30.68
CA VAL A 308 -22.62 -24.77 31.21
C VAL A 308 -23.94 -24.12 30.85
N SER A 309 -24.91 -24.92 30.43
CA SER A 309 -26.30 -24.46 30.27
C SER A 309 -27.00 -24.50 31.62
N CYS A 310 -27.33 -23.33 32.17
CA CYS A 310 -27.99 -23.18 33.47
C CYS A 310 -29.52 -23.30 33.41
N GLY A 311 -30.07 -23.81 32.30
CA GLY A 311 -31.49 -24.08 32.14
C GLY A 311 -32.19 -23.15 31.15
N THR A 312 -33.51 -23.18 31.19
CA THR A 312 -34.41 -22.35 30.38
C THR A 312 -35.43 -21.67 31.29
N CYS A 313 -35.92 -20.50 30.92
CA CYS A 313 -36.89 -19.78 31.73
C CYS A 313 -38.29 -20.39 31.64
N PRO A 314 -39.10 -20.28 32.71
CA PRO A 314 -40.52 -20.59 32.67
C PRO A 314 -41.27 -19.72 31.66
N ASP A 315 -42.49 -20.14 31.30
CA ASP A 315 -43.35 -19.37 30.41
C ASP A 315 -43.58 -17.94 30.95
N GLY A 316 -43.36 -16.94 30.10
CA GLY A 316 -43.51 -15.52 30.44
C GLY A 316 -42.24 -14.83 30.96
N GLU A 317 -41.14 -15.56 31.12
CA GLU A 317 -39.84 -15.00 31.49
C GLU A 317 -38.85 -15.10 30.33
N THR A 318 -38.00 -14.08 30.20
CA THR A 318 -36.93 -14.05 29.20
C THR A 318 -35.58 -14.17 29.90
N CYS A 319 -34.71 -15.02 29.37
CA CYS A 319 -33.37 -15.17 29.92
C CYS A 319 -32.55 -13.90 29.71
N GLY A 320 -32.11 -13.28 30.80
CA GLY A 320 -31.34 -12.04 30.73
C GLY A 320 -32.18 -10.76 30.66
N ALA A 321 -33.48 -10.81 31.00
CA ALA A 321 -34.37 -9.64 30.92
C ALA A 321 -33.87 -8.43 31.74
N GLU A 322 -33.43 -8.66 32.97
CA GLU A 322 -32.86 -7.62 33.85
C GLU A 322 -31.38 -7.88 34.15
N VAL A 323 -31.05 -9.14 34.46
CA VAL A 323 -29.70 -9.58 34.83
C VAL A 323 -29.30 -10.73 33.92
N ALA A 324 -28.14 -10.63 33.28
CA ALA A 324 -27.63 -11.66 32.36
C ALA A 324 -27.70 -13.06 32.97
N ASN A 325 -28.22 -14.02 32.19
CA ASN A 325 -28.38 -15.43 32.57
C ASN A 325 -29.25 -15.68 33.82
N VAL A 326 -30.11 -14.71 34.16
CA VAL A 326 -31.18 -14.86 35.14
C VAL A 326 -32.52 -14.67 34.43
N CYS A 327 -33.46 -15.56 34.73
CA CYS A 327 -34.83 -15.40 34.26
C CYS A 327 -35.51 -14.23 34.95
N GLY A 328 -36.16 -13.39 34.17
CA GLY A 328 -36.96 -12.29 34.65
C GLY A 328 -38.08 -11.98 33.68
N VAL A 329 -39.10 -11.29 34.18
CA VAL A 329 -40.15 -10.73 33.34
C VAL A 329 -39.55 -9.53 32.63
N CYS A 330 -39.65 -9.49 31.31
CA CYS A 330 -39.26 -8.31 30.56
C CYS A 330 -40.41 -7.28 30.63
N GLU A 331 -40.12 -6.10 31.16
CA GLU A 331 -41.06 -4.97 31.08
C GLU A 331 -41.07 -4.44 29.64
N ALA A 332 -42.17 -4.69 28.95
CA ALA A 332 -42.37 -4.19 27.60
C ALA A 332 -42.40 -2.66 27.61
N GLU A 333 -41.63 -2.05 26.70
CA GLU A 333 -41.69 -0.61 26.45
C GLU A 333 -43.12 -0.19 26.07
N ASP A 334 -43.53 1.03 26.39
CA ASP A 334 -44.83 1.55 25.94
C ASP A 334 -44.81 1.85 24.43
N ASP A 335 -46.00 2.12 23.87
CA ASP A 335 -46.14 2.35 22.43
C ASP A 335 -45.36 3.60 21.97
N GLU A 336 -45.24 4.63 22.81
CA GLU A 336 -44.51 5.87 22.51
C GLU A 336 -43.00 5.64 22.44
N ALA A 337 -42.46 4.91 23.41
CA ALA A 337 -41.06 4.49 23.43
C ALA A 337 -40.74 3.59 22.23
N MET A 338 -41.63 2.64 21.90
CA MET A 338 -41.47 1.77 20.75
C MET A 338 -41.48 2.55 19.43
N CYS A 339 -42.40 3.50 19.26
CA CYS A 339 -42.45 4.39 18.09
C CYS A 339 -41.17 5.23 17.96
N THR A 340 -40.69 5.79 19.07
CA THR A 340 -39.46 6.58 19.13
C THR A 340 -38.25 5.75 18.73
N ARG A 341 -38.11 4.54 19.30
CA ARG A 341 -37.02 3.60 18.99
C ARG A 341 -37.03 3.16 17.52
N LEU A 342 -38.21 2.95 16.95
CA LEU A 342 -38.38 2.57 15.53
C LEU A 342 -38.30 3.77 14.58
N GLY A 343 -38.17 5.00 15.11
CA GLY A 343 -38.12 6.23 14.34
C GLY A 343 -39.42 6.52 13.57
N LYS A 344 -40.57 6.15 14.13
CA LYS A 344 -41.89 6.26 13.49
C LYS A 344 -42.73 7.32 14.19
N GLN A 345 -43.47 8.08 13.40
CA GLN A 345 -44.20 9.28 13.83
C GLN A 345 -45.71 9.19 13.62
N CYS A 346 -46.17 8.21 12.83
CA CYS A 346 -47.58 8.09 12.51
C CYS A 346 -47.96 6.69 12.03
N GLY A 347 -49.25 6.38 12.11
CA GLY A 347 -49.87 5.19 11.57
C GLY A 347 -49.51 3.91 12.31
N THR A 348 -50.23 2.84 11.96
CA THR A 348 -50.06 1.53 12.56
C THR A 348 -48.87 0.78 11.98
N LEU A 349 -48.14 0.04 12.82
CA LEU A 349 -47.09 -0.88 12.41
C LEU A 349 -47.00 -2.08 13.35
N THR A 350 -46.48 -3.19 12.82
CA THR A 350 -46.16 -4.37 13.62
C THR A 350 -44.64 -4.52 13.69
N SER A 351 -44.10 -4.56 14.90
CA SER A 351 -42.69 -4.78 15.15
C SER A 351 -42.50 -5.54 16.46
N ARG A 352 -41.28 -5.99 16.74
CA ARG A 352 -40.96 -6.57 18.04
C ARG A 352 -40.61 -5.45 19.02
N ASP A 353 -41.13 -5.55 20.24
CA ASP A 353 -40.70 -4.67 21.33
C ASP A 353 -39.29 -5.03 21.83
N ASN A 354 -38.84 -4.36 22.88
CA ASN A 354 -37.57 -4.63 23.58
C ASN A 354 -37.49 -6.04 24.20
N CYS A 355 -38.63 -6.70 24.40
CA CYS A 355 -38.73 -8.07 24.91
C CYS A 355 -38.72 -9.12 23.80
N GLY A 356 -38.80 -8.68 22.53
CA GLY A 356 -38.84 -9.55 21.36
C GLY A 356 -40.25 -9.99 20.96
N ASP A 357 -41.29 -9.53 21.67
CA ASP A 357 -42.67 -9.91 21.38
C ASP A 357 -43.24 -9.06 20.24
N PRO A 358 -43.91 -9.67 19.24
CA PRO A 358 -44.51 -8.93 18.14
C PRO A 358 -45.74 -8.16 18.63
N ARG A 359 -45.71 -6.84 18.49
CA ARG A 359 -46.80 -5.94 18.84
C ARG A 359 -47.23 -5.10 17.66
N SER A 360 -48.54 -4.85 17.58
CA SER A 360 -49.13 -3.92 16.62
C SER A 360 -49.48 -2.64 17.35
N ILE A 361 -48.74 -1.57 17.08
CA ILE A 361 -48.87 -0.26 17.74
C ILE A 361 -49.28 0.81 16.72
N ASP A 362 -49.87 1.90 17.19
CA ASP A 362 -50.16 3.09 16.39
C ASP A 362 -49.28 4.25 16.86
N CYS A 363 -48.42 4.76 15.98
CA CYS A 363 -47.53 5.88 16.29
C CYS A 363 -48.20 7.26 16.18
N GLY A 364 -49.53 7.29 16.06
CA GLY A 364 -50.32 8.51 16.08
C GLY A 364 -50.59 9.09 14.70
N GLY A 365 -50.94 10.38 14.67
CA GLY A 365 -51.24 11.13 13.46
C GLY A 365 -50.21 12.21 13.18
N CYS A 366 -50.19 12.70 11.94
CA CYS A 366 -49.40 13.86 11.59
C CYS A 366 -50.18 15.15 11.82
N ASP A 367 -49.46 16.26 12.05
CA ASP A 367 -50.04 17.61 12.12
C ASP A 367 -50.76 17.99 10.82
N ASP A 368 -51.65 18.98 10.90
CA ASP A 368 -52.52 19.39 9.80
C ASP A 368 -51.75 19.64 8.50
N GLY A 369 -52.16 18.94 7.43
CA GLY A 369 -51.59 19.07 6.09
C GLY A 369 -50.39 18.16 5.80
N LEU A 370 -49.85 17.45 6.80
CA LEU A 370 -48.83 16.42 6.60
C LEU A 370 -49.50 15.06 6.32
N LEU A 371 -48.90 14.29 5.42
CA LEU A 371 -49.32 12.93 5.10
C LEU A 371 -48.49 11.92 5.87
N CYS A 372 -49.14 10.87 6.36
CA CYS A 372 -48.43 9.73 6.92
C CYS A 372 -47.91 8.83 5.79
N ALA A 373 -46.61 8.91 5.53
CA ALA A 373 -45.92 8.16 4.48
C ALA A 373 -44.82 7.29 5.08
N SER A 374 -44.91 5.97 4.92
CA SER A 374 -43.95 5.00 5.50
C SER A 374 -43.76 5.16 7.01
N ASN A 375 -44.85 5.50 7.72
CA ASN A 375 -44.91 5.80 9.14
C ASN A 375 -44.08 7.02 9.57
N LEU A 376 -43.76 7.92 8.65
CA LEU A 376 -43.19 9.25 8.90
C LEU A 376 -44.14 10.33 8.40
N CYS A 377 -44.13 11.49 9.04
CA CYS A 377 -44.90 12.64 8.61
C CYS A 377 -44.17 13.38 7.49
N CYS A 378 -44.84 13.48 6.34
CA CYS A 378 -44.29 14.03 5.13
C CYS A 378 -45.10 15.23 4.65
N GLN A 379 -44.43 16.33 4.34
CA GLN A 379 -45.06 17.50 3.72
C GLN A 379 -45.19 17.26 2.21
N PRO A 380 -46.42 17.15 1.67
CA PRO A 380 -46.62 16.96 0.25
C PRO A 380 -46.11 18.19 -0.51
N GLU A 381 -45.39 17.95 -1.60
CA GLU A 381 -45.00 18.99 -2.53
C GLU A 381 -46.25 19.62 -3.19
N ASP A 382 -46.15 20.90 -3.58
CA ASP A 382 -47.22 21.54 -4.35
C ASP A 382 -47.23 21.06 -5.81
N ASP A 383 -48.34 21.35 -6.50
CA ASP A 383 -48.59 20.89 -7.87
C ASP A 383 -47.51 21.36 -8.87
N ALA A 384 -46.99 22.58 -8.68
CA ALA A 384 -45.95 23.15 -9.54
C ALA A 384 -44.60 22.43 -9.34
N THR A 385 -44.25 22.12 -8.10
CA THR A 385 -43.05 21.39 -7.72
C THR A 385 -43.13 19.94 -8.20
N PHE A 386 -44.28 19.28 -8.03
CA PHE A 386 -44.56 17.95 -8.57
C PHE A 386 -44.35 17.90 -10.08
N CYS A 387 -44.98 18.82 -10.82
CA CYS A 387 -44.86 18.87 -12.28
C CYS A 387 -43.43 19.15 -12.75
N SER A 388 -42.73 20.08 -12.09
CA SER A 388 -41.34 20.43 -12.40
C SER A 388 -40.40 19.25 -12.16
N ARG A 389 -40.52 18.56 -11.01
CA ARG A 389 -39.74 17.37 -10.67
C ARG A 389 -39.94 16.25 -11.68
N GLN A 390 -41.17 16.07 -12.15
CA GLN A 390 -41.53 15.06 -13.15
C GLN A 390 -41.26 15.51 -14.60
N SER A 391 -40.65 16.69 -14.78
CA SER A 391 -40.34 17.30 -16.09
C SER A 391 -41.57 17.44 -16.99
N LYS A 392 -42.74 17.72 -16.40
CA LYS A 392 -44.02 17.93 -17.10
C LYS A 392 -44.40 19.39 -17.02
N ASN A 393 -44.87 19.94 -18.14
CA ASN A 393 -45.29 21.34 -18.22
C ASN A 393 -46.60 21.53 -19.00
N CYS A 394 -47.34 20.44 -19.26
CA CYS A 394 -48.70 20.52 -19.76
C CYS A 394 -49.53 19.26 -19.50
N GLY A 395 -50.85 19.44 -19.44
CA GLY A 395 -51.85 18.38 -19.35
C GLY A 395 -51.84 17.60 -18.04
N SER A 396 -52.84 16.75 -17.88
CA SER A 396 -53.01 15.90 -16.70
C SER A 396 -51.95 14.79 -16.65
N PHE A 397 -51.22 14.69 -15.53
CA PHE A 397 -50.22 13.67 -15.28
C PHE A 397 -50.40 13.04 -13.90
N ALA A 398 -50.33 11.71 -13.83
CA ALA A 398 -50.47 10.94 -12.60
C ALA A 398 -49.17 10.24 -12.21
N SER A 399 -48.69 10.47 -10.99
CA SER A 399 -47.49 9.84 -10.46
C SER A 399 -47.42 9.91 -8.93
N ARG A 400 -46.41 9.29 -8.33
CA ARG A 400 -46.16 9.41 -6.90
C ARG A 400 -45.48 10.75 -6.59
N ASP A 401 -46.00 11.46 -5.61
CA ASP A 401 -45.36 12.65 -5.06
C ASP A 401 -44.14 12.28 -4.19
N ASN A 402 -43.49 13.29 -3.60
CA ASN A 402 -42.38 13.13 -2.66
C ASN A 402 -42.75 12.34 -1.38
N CYS A 403 -44.03 12.24 -1.04
CA CYS A 403 -44.57 11.44 0.06
C CYS A 403 -45.01 10.04 -0.39
N GLY A 404 -44.79 9.67 -1.65
CA GLY A 404 -45.15 8.38 -2.21
C GLY A 404 -46.64 8.21 -2.50
N GLN A 405 -47.46 9.25 -2.28
CA GLN A 405 -48.89 9.23 -2.61
C GLN A 405 -49.07 9.43 -4.11
N THR A 406 -49.90 8.62 -4.75
CA THR A 406 -50.25 8.82 -6.15
C THR A 406 -51.19 10.02 -6.27
N ARG A 407 -50.77 11.05 -7.02
CA ARG A 407 -51.55 12.25 -7.31
C ARG A 407 -51.67 12.45 -8.81
N THR A 408 -52.81 12.99 -9.24
CA THR A 408 -53.06 13.41 -10.62
C THR A 408 -53.16 14.93 -10.65
N VAL A 409 -52.22 15.57 -11.33
CA VAL A 409 -52.07 17.03 -11.36
C VAL A 409 -52.08 17.49 -12.81
N ASP A 410 -52.75 18.62 -13.11
CA ASP A 410 -52.63 19.28 -14.41
C ASP A 410 -51.39 20.18 -14.43
N CYS A 411 -50.40 19.80 -15.23
CA CYS A 411 -49.13 20.51 -15.31
C CYS A 411 -49.16 21.74 -16.22
N GLY A 412 -50.34 22.16 -16.67
CA GLY A 412 -50.57 23.43 -17.34
C GLY A 412 -50.98 23.30 -18.80
N THR A 413 -50.90 24.41 -19.54
CA THR A 413 -51.22 24.45 -20.98
C THR A 413 -50.06 25.07 -21.76
N CYS A 414 -49.91 24.66 -23.02
CA CYS A 414 -48.84 25.15 -23.87
C CYS A 414 -49.19 26.50 -24.51
N THR A 415 -48.22 27.43 -24.52
CA THR A 415 -48.36 28.76 -25.13
C THR A 415 -47.66 28.83 -26.49
N GLY A 416 -48.07 29.73 -27.39
CA GLY A 416 -47.31 30.01 -28.63
C GLY A 416 -47.39 28.93 -29.72
N GLY A 417 -48.55 28.30 -29.91
CA GLY A 417 -48.77 27.31 -30.98
C GLY A 417 -48.15 25.92 -30.73
N GLN A 418 -47.61 25.70 -29.53
CA GLN A 418 -47.11 24.40 -29.09
C GLN A 418 -48.26 23.44 -28.76
N SER A 419 -48.07 22.15 -29.02
CA SER A 419 -49.01 21.09 -28.64
C SER A 419 -48.49 20.33 -27.42
N CYS A 420 -49.42 20.00 -26.51
CA CYS A 420 -49.10 19.18 -25.35
C CYS A 420 -48.97 17.70 -25.75
N GLY A 421 -47.84 17.07 -25.42
CA GLY A 421 -47.65 15.65 -25.67
C GLY A 421 -47.23 15.29 -27.10
N GLY A 422 -46.73 16.25 -27.89
CA GLY A 422 -46.31 16.00 -29.28
C GLY A 422 -45.15 15.02 -29.39
N GLN A 423 -43.95 15.42 -28.92
CA GLN A 423 -42.76 14.55 -28.95
C GLN A 423 -42.58 13.73 -27.66
N ILE A 424 -42.95 14.29 -26.52
CA ILE A 424 -42.84 13.67 -25.19
C ILE A 424 -44.17 13.87 -24.47
N PRO A 425 -44.81 12.83 -23.91
CA PRO A 425 -46.07 12.96 -23.18
C PRO A 425 -45.99 14.01 -22.07
N ASN A 426 -47.01 14.86 -21.99
CA ASN A 426 -47.15 15.93 -21.00
C ASN A 426 -46.01 16.98 -21.01
N VAL A 427 -45.34 17.13 -22.17
CA VAL A 427 -44.38 18.19 -22.43
C VAL A 427 -44.83 19.01 -23.64
N CYS A 428 -44.77 20.34 -23.53
CA CYS A 428 -45.00 21.27 -24.62
C CYS A 428 -43.89 21.15 -25.65
N SER A 429 -44.27 20.86 -26.88
CA SER A 429 -43.35 20.82 -28.02
C SER A 429 -43.98 21.53 -29.20
N SER A 430 -43.15 22.15 -30.04
CA SER A 430 -43.61 22.79 -31.29
C SER A 430 -43.97 21.76 -32.38
N GLY A 431 -44.18 20.50 -32.01
CA GLY A 431 -44.31 19.35 -32.91
C GLY A 431 -45.74 18.87 -33.08
N SER A 432 -46.57 19.67 -33.75
CA SER A 432 -47.67 19.18 -34.62
C SER A 432 -48.16 20.32 -35.52
N GLY A 433 -47.20 20.95 -36.18
CA GLY A 433 -47.42 22.03 -37.13
C GLY A 433 -46.13 22.44 -37.82
N CYS A 434 -45.25 21.46 -38.13
CA CYS A 434 -44.11 21.77 -38.98
C CYS A 434 -44.67 22.13 -40.36
N VAL A 435 -44.68 23.43 -40.67
CA VAL A 435 -45.00 23.93 -42.00
C VAL A 435 -43.76 23.62 -42.84
N PRO A 436 -43.84 22.65 -43.76
CA PRO A 436 -42.67 22.32 -44.54
C PRO A 436 -42.37 23.50 -45.48
N GLU A 437 -41.11 23.68 -45.81
CA GLU A 437 -40.68 24.67 -46.79
C GLU A 437 -41.42 24.46 -48.14
N SER A 438 -41.53 25.53 -48.92
CA SER A 438 -42.20 25.45 -50.23
C SER A 438 -41.42 24.53 -51.18
N ASP A 439 -42.07 24.02 -52.22
CA ASP A 439 -41.37 23.21 -53.23
C ASP A 439 -40.19 23.97 -53.85
N ALA A 440 -40.27 25.31 -53.99
CA ALA A 440 -39.19 26.14 -54.50
C ALA A 440 -37.98 26.20 -53.55
N ASP A 441 -38.24 26.33 -52.24
CA ASP A 441 -37.19 26.36 -51.23
C ASP A 441 -36.54 24.98 -51.06
N LEU A 442 -37.33 23.90 -51.13
CA LEU A 442 -36.83 22.53 -51.11
C LEU A 442 -35.92 22.25 -52.31
N CYS A 443 -36.25 22.79 -53.48
CA CYS A 443 -35.42 22.73 -54.67
C CYS A 443 -34.11 23.52 -54.53
N LEU A 444 -34.15 24.73 -53.97
CA LEU A 444 -32.94 25.51 -53.66
C LEU A 444 -32.02 24.78 -52.67
N GLN A 445 -32.60 24.19 -51.61
CA GLN A 445 -31.86 23.41 -50.63
C GLN A 445 -31.22 22.15 -51.23
N ALA A 446 -31.92 21.50 -52.17
CA ALA A 446 -31.40 20.37 -52.92
C ALA A 446 -30.42 20.77 -54.05
N GLY A 447 -30.15 22.08 -54.22
CA GLY A 447 -29.26 22.60 -55.27
C GLY A 447 -29.79 22.42 -56.69
N ALA A 448 -31.11 22.31 -56.85
CA ALA A 448 -31.75 22.04 -58.13
C ALA A 448 -32.42 23.29 -58.72
N ALA A 449 -31.91 23.75 -59.87
CA ALA A 449 -32.49 24.86 -60.63
C ALA A 449 -33.50 24.38 -61.70
N CYS A 450 -33.51 23.09 -62.02
CA CYS A 450 -34.41 22.47 -62.98
C CYS A 450 -34.61 20.98 -62.72
N GLY A 451 -35.60 20.35 -63.35
CA GLY A 451 -35.78 18.88 -63.30
C GLY A 451 -36.41 18.37 -62.00
N LYS A 452 -36.42 17.04 -61.81
CA LYS A 452 -37.10 16.37 -60.68
C LYS A 452 -36.14 16.15 -59.52
N VAL A 453 -36.60 16.43 -58.30
CA VAL A 453 -35.86 16.19 -57.04
C VAL A 453 -36.68 15.34 -56.10
N GLN A 454 -36.02 14.38 -55.44
CA GLN A 454 -36.53 13.75 -54.22
C GLN A 454 -35.62 14.18 -53.06
N ALA A 455 -36.17 14.90 -52.09
CA ALA A 455 -35.44 15.45 -50.95
C ALA A 455 -36.27 15.28 -49.67
N THR A 456 -35.60 15.28 -48.53
CA THR A 456 -36.28 15.28 -47.23
C THR A 456 -36.49 16.72 -46.82
N ASP A 457 -37.72 17.09 -46.50
CA ASP A 457 -38.02 18.45 -46.05
C ASP A 457 -37.48 18.71 -44.63
N SER A 458 -37.55 19.96 -44.18
CA SER A 458 -37.14 20.36 -42.82
C SER A 458 -37.98 19.74 -41.72
N CYS A 459 -39.09 19.07 -42.07
CA CYS A 459 -39.96 18.31 -41.17
C CYS A 459 -39.61 16.82 -41.13
N GLY A 460 -38.62 16.37 -41.89
CA GLY A 460 -38.17 14.98 -41.93
C GLY A 460 -38.96 14.07 -42.88
N ASN A 461 -39.89 14.61 -43.68
CA ASN A 461 -40.67 13.85 -44.64
C ASN A 461 -39.98 13.81 -46.01
N SER A 462 -39.94 12.64 -46.66
CA SER A 462 -39.45 12.53 -48.03
C SER A 462 -40.49 13.08 -49.01
N ARG A 463 -40.12 14.13 -49.74
CA ARG A 463 -40.96 14.81 -50.73
C ARG A 463 -40.34 14.73 -52.12
N THR A 464 -41.19 14.61 -53.13
CA THR A 464 -40.78 14.58 -54.53
C THR A 464 -41.32 15.82 -55.23
N VAL A 465 -40.43 16.73 -55.61
CA VAL A 465 -40.78 17.90 -56.43
C VAL A 465 -40.61 17.51 -57.89
N VAL A 466 -41.70 17.50 -58.63
CA VAL A 466 -41.75 17.00 -60.02
C VAL A 466 -40.96 17.90 -60.97
N ASN A 467 -40.87 19.20 -60.65
CA ASN A 467 -40.12 20.16 -61.44
C ASN A 467 -39.63 21.34 -60.56
N CYS A 468 -38.32 21.43 -60.36
CA CYS A 468 -37.66 22.50 -59.59
C CYS A 468 -37.45 23.81 -60.37
N GLY A 469 -37.84 23.85 -61.66
CA GLY A 469 -37.72 25.01 -62.52
C GLY A 469 -37.47 24.67 -63.99
N SER A 470 -37.62 25.65 -64.86
CA SER A 470 -37.24 25.56 -66.27
C SER A 470 -36.05 26.47 -66.54
N CYS A 471 -35.08 25.98 -67.31
CA CYS A 471 -33.96 26.79 -67.74
C CYS A 471 -34.44 27.90 -68.69
N THR A 472 -33.89 29.10 -68.51
CA THR A 472 -34.19 30.26 -69.36
C THR A 472 -33.23 30.31 -70.54
N GLY A 473 -33.73 30.66 -71.73
CA GLY A 473 -32.92 30.67 -72.98
C GLY A 473 -32.81 29.28 -73.61
N ASP A 474 -31.73 29.03 -74.34
CA ASP A 474 -31.47 27.73 -75.01
C ASP A 474 -30.83 26.69 -74.07
N ALA A 475 -30.67 27.02 -72.79
CA ALA A 475 -30.07 26.16 -71.79
C ALA A 475 -30.87 24.86 -71.56
N VAL A 476 -30.16 23.73 -71.49
CA VAL A 476 -30.77 22.40 -71.28
C VAL A 476 -30.58 21.98 -69.83
N CYS A 477 -31.61 21.35 -69.25
CA CYS A 477 -31.54 20.82 -67.89
C CYS A 477 -30.76 19.50 -67.86
N MET A 478 -29.60 19.49 -67.21
CA MET A 478 -28.78 18.30 -67.01
C MET A 478 -28.33 18.23 -65.55
N GLY A 479 -28.59 17.09 -64.89
CA GLY A 479 -28.21 16.91 -63.48
C GLY A 479 -28.82 17.95 -62.54
N ASN A 480 -30.08 18.34 -62.79
CA ASN A 480 -30.83 19.34 -62.04
C ASN A 480 -30.23 20.77 -62.04
N SER A 481 -29.31 21.05 -62.98
CA SER A 481 -28.70 22.36 -63.21
C SER A 481 -28.93 22.83 -64.66
N CYS A 482 -29.05 24.14 -64.86
CA CYS A 482 -29.23 24.75 -66.18
C CYS A 482 -27.88 25.11 -66.79
N MET A 483 -27.59 24.59 -67.98
CA MET A 483 -26.35 24.86 -68.71
C MET A 483 -26.65 25.32 -70.14
N GLU A 484 -26.03 26.42 -70.58
CA GLU A 484 -26.15 26.91 -71.96
C GLU A 484 -25.43 25.98 -72.94
N PRO A 485 -25.97 25.76 -74.17
CA PRO A 485 -25.29 25.01 -75.21
C PRO A 485 -24.25 25.91 -75.88
N ASP A 486 -23.14 26.19 -75.20
CA ASP A 486 -21.96 26.74 -75.86
C ASP A 486 -21.33 25.65 -76.73
N GLY A 487 -21.51 25.77 -78.06
CA GLY A 487 -20.66 25.07 -79.01
C GLY A 487 -19.26 25.69 -78.97
N PRO A 488 -18.23 24.94 -78.55
CA PRO A 488 -17.25 24.45 -79.53
C PRO A 488 -16.61 23.12 -79.09
N TRP A 489 -17.15 22.00 -79.54
CA TRP A 489 -16.39 20.75 -79.68
C TRP A 489 -16.50 20.33 -81.15
N LEU A 490 -15.81 21.05 -82.03
CA LEU A 490 -15.62 20.63 -83.41
C LEU A 490 -14.29 19.91 -83.49
N SER A 491 -14.39 18.57 -83.46
CA SER A 491 -13.43 17.54 -83.83
C SER A 491 -11.94 17.89 -83.75
N ASP A 492 -11.15 17.03 -83.11
CA ASP A 492 -9.67 17.08 -83.06
C ASP A 492 -8.95 17.01 -84.43
N PHE A 493 -9.70 17.13 -85.53
CA PHE A 493 -9.31 16.90 -86.92
C PHE A 493 -9.56 18.12 -87.82
N CYS A 494 -8.65 18.38 -88.74
CA CYS A 494 -8.73 19.48 -89.72
C CYS A 494 -8.33 19.03 -91.14
N ALA A 495 -8.88 19.73 -92.14
CA ALA A 495 -8.63 19.47 -93.55
C ALA A 495 -8.71 20.79 -94.34
N PRO A 496 -7.62 21.58 -94.42
CA PRO A 496 -7.66 22.92 -94.99
C PRO A 496 -8.09 22.93 -96.46
N ALA A 497 -7.70 21.90 -97.23
CA ALA A 497 -8.11 21.75 -98.64
C ALA A 497 -9.61 21.47 -98.82
N TRP A 498 -10.31 21.08 -97.75
CA TRP A 498 -11.73 20.73 -97.74
C TRP A 498 -12.56 21.74 -96.93
N GLY A 499 -11.97 22.90 -96.60
CA GLY A 499 -12.66 23.98 -95.89
C GLY A 499 -12.97 23.65 -94.43
N LEU A 500 -12.24 22.73 -93.81
CA LEU A 500 -12.32 22.41 -92.37
C LEU A 500 -11.14 23.06 -91.64
N PRO A 501 -11.25 24.35 -91.25
CA PRO A 501 -10.23 25.01 -90.47
C PRO A 501 -10.33 24.59 -89.00
N CYS A 502 -9.21 24.71 -88.29
CA CYS A 502 -9.22 24.65 -86.85
C CYS A 502 -9.85 25.91 -86.25
N ALA A 503 -10.30 25.81 -84.99
CA ALA A 503 -10.74 26.96 -84.21
C ALA A 503 -9.68 28.08 -84.22
N SER A 504 -10.11 29.33 -84.04
CA SER A 504 -9.29 30.54 -84.28
C SER A 504 -7.97 30.62 -83.51
N GLN A 505 -7.80 29.84 -82.44
CA GLN A 505 -6.59 29.77 -81.61
C GLN A 505 -5.79 28.48 -81.78
N LEU A 506 -6.25 27.56 -82.63
CA LEU A 506 -5.59 26.31 -82.95
C LEU A 506 -5.00 26.38 -84.37
N ARG A 507 -3.93 25.62 -84.59
CA ARG A 507 -3.32 25.44 -85.91
C ARG A 507 -3.51 24.01 -86.38
N CYS A 508 -3.79 23.87 -87.66
CA CYS A 508 -3.89 22.56 -88.29
C CYS A 508 -2.48 22.03 -88.57
N VAL A 509 -2.10 20.95 -87.89
CA VAL A 509 -0.84 20.25 -88.11
C VAL A 509 -1.13 19.06 -89.03
N ILE A 510 -0.71 19.16 -90.28
CA ILE A 510 -0.99 18.14 -91.31
C ILE A 510 -0.01 16.98 -91.15
N PHE A 511 -0.53 15.77 -91.00
CA PHE A 511 0.27 14.55 -90.90
C PHE A 511 0.21 13.68 -92.17
N ASP A 512 -0.76 13.90 -93.07
CA ASP A 512 -0.77 13.28 -94.42
C ASP A 512 -0.76 14.36 -95.51
N SER A 513 0.37 14.49 -96.20
CA SER A 513 0.56 15.44 -97.30
C SER A 513 -0.25 15.11 -98.56
N SER A 514 -0.79 13.90 -98.67
CA SER A 514 -1.48 13.41 -99.87
C SER A 514 -2.96 13.79 -99.90
N TRP A 515 -3.59 13.91 -98.72
CA TRP A 515 -5.02 14.25 -98.59
C TRP A 515 -5.26 15.56 -97.82
N GLY A 516 -4.21 16.14 -97.23
CA GLY A 516 -4.29 17.42 -96.52
C GLY A 516 -5.01 17.33 -95.18
N PHE A 517 -5.02 16.14 -94.57
CA PHE A 517 -5.62 15.91 -93.25
C PHE A 517 -4.61 16.14 -92.13
N GLY A 518 -5.10 16.78 -91.07
CA GLY A 518 -4.30 17.13 -89.91
C GLY A 518 -5.11 17.13 -88.62
N SER A 519 -4.43 17.45 -87.53
CA SER A 519 -5.08 17.67 -86.23
C SER A 519 -4.94 19.11 -85.78
N CYS A 520 -5.95 19.59 -85.08
CA CYS A 520 -5.95 20.94 -84.51
C CYS A 520 -5.17 20.96 -83.20
N LYS A 521 -4.03 21.66 -83.16
CA LYS A 521 -3.18 21.77 -81.97
C LYS A 521 -2.98 23.22 -81.55
N GLN A 522 -2.86 23.45 -80.25
CA GLN A 522 -2.58 24.77 -79.68
C GLN A 522 -1.09 25.07 -79.83
N LEU A 523 -0.77 26.27 -80.29
CA LEU A 523 0.62 26.75 -80.33
C LEU A 523 1.06 27.15 -78.92
N CYS A 524 2.33 26.91 -78.63
CA CYS A 524 2.91 27.28 -77.35
C CYS A 524 4.35 27.75 -77.49
N SER A 525 4.75 28.61 -76.56
CA SER A 525 6.13 29.05 -76.36
C SER A 525 6.70 28.55 -75.02
N ALA A 526 5.84 28.08 -74.12
CA ALA A 526 6.16 27.33 -72.92
C ALA A 526 4.97 26.45 -72.50
N ASP A 527 5.19 25.50 -71.58
CA ASP A 527 4.15 24.56 -71.11
C ASP A 527 2.90 25.25 -70.54
N ALA A 528 3.06 26.45 -69.96
CA ALA A 528 1.95 27.21 -69.39
C ALA A 528 0.92 27.66 -70.44
N ASP A 529 1.31 27.72 -71.71
CA ASP A 529 0.40 28.10 -72.80
C ASP A 529 -0.58 26.95 -73.14
N CYS A 530 -0.32 25.73 -72.66
CA CYS A 530 -1.13 24.54 -72.93
C CYS A 530 -2.33 24.43 -71.99
N THR A 531 -3.27 25.36 -72.13
CA THR A 531 -4.44 25.53 -71.26
C THR A 531 -5.42 24.35 -71.28
N ALA A 532 -5.37 23.52 -72.32
CA ALA A 532 -6.17 22.30 -72.44
C ALA A 532 -5.48 21.03 -71.87
N GLY A 533 -4.24 21.16 -71.37
CA GLY A 533 -3.43 20.06 -70.84
C GLY A 533 -2.29 19.62 -71.78
N GLY A 534 -1.24 19.01 -71.21
CA GLY A 534 -0.02 18.59 -71.93
C GLY A 534 1.19 19.50 -71.66
N ALA A 535 2.31 19.18 -72.31
CA ALA A 535 3.53 19.98 -72.29
C ALA A 535 3.78 20.60 -73.69
N CYS A 536 4.55 21.68 -73.73
CA CYS A 536 4.90 22.37 -74.95
C CYS A 536 6.11 21.70 -75.61
N ALA A 537 5.89 21.07 -76.77
CA ALA A 537 6.97 20.50 -77.58
C ALA A 537 7.64 21.61 -78.41
N LEU A 538 8.61 22.31 -77.83
CA LEU A 538 9.35 23.39 -78.50
C LEU A 538 10.27 22.88 -79.62
N GLY A 539 10.39 23.67 -80.70
CA GLY A 539 11.23 23.34 -81.86
C GLY A 539 10.54 22.46 -82.92
N PHE A 540 9.23 22.30 -82.84
CA PHE A 540 8.43 21.56 -83.83
C PHE A 540 8.15 22.38 -85.11
N LEU A 541 8.19 23.72 -85.01
CA LEU A 541 8.07 24.64 -86.13
C LEU A 541 9.38 25.42 -86.36
N ASP A 542 9.65 25.79 -87.61
CA ASP A 542 10.92 26.39 -88.04
C ASP A 542 11.22 27.79 -87.43
N ASN A 543 10.23 28.50 -86.87
CA ASN A 543 10.39 29.76 -86.11
C ASN A 543 10.72 29.55 -84.61
N GLY A 544 10.77 28.31 -84.12
CA GLY A 544 11.05 28.02 -82.72
C GLY A 544 9.82 28.00 -81.80
N MET A 545 8.59 28.12 -82.32
CA MET A 545 7.37 27.83 -81.54
C MET A 545 7.10 26.32 -81.47
N GLY A 546 6.44 25.90 -80.39
CA GLY A 546 6.04 24.52 -80.15
C GLY A 546 4.54 24.29 -80.30
N ILE A 547 4.14 23.02 -80.17
CA ILE A 547 2.74 22.60 -80.09
C ILE A 547 2.46 21.89 -78.77
N CYS A 548 1.27 22.10 -78.24
CA CYS A 548 0.82 21.47 -77.00
C CYS A 548 0.41 20.01 -77.23
N GLY A 549 0.94 19.11 -76.39
CA GLY A 549 0.52 17.71 -76.35
C GLY A 549 1.21 16.92 -75.23
N SER A 550 0.80 15.68 -75.03
CA SER A 550 1.44 14.80 -74.05
C SER A 550 2.77 14.31 -74.61
N LEU A 551 3.90 14.68 -73.98
CA LEU A 551 5.23 14.18 -74.35
C LEU A 551 5.39 12.72 -73.88
N ARG A 552 5.73 11.81 -74.79
CA ARG A 552 6.16 10.45 -74.42
C ARG A 552 7.66 10.39 -74.12
N SER A 553 8.05 9.40 -73.32
CA SER A 553 9.45 9.19 -72.95
C SER A 553 10.25 8.63 -74.15
N PRO A 554 11.56 8.93 -74.27
CA PRO A 554 12.38 8.39 -75.36
C PRO A 554 12.40 6.84 -75.35
N GLY A 555 11.97 6.21 -76.45
CA GLY A 555 11.98 4.75 -76.62
C GLY A 555 10.60 4.06 -76.64
N ASP A 556 9.50 4.79 -76.49
CA ASP A 556 8.16 4.24 -76.74
C ASP A 556 7.91 4.14 -78.26
N SER A 557 7.51 2.95 -78.76
CA SER A 557 7.18 2.76 -80.18
C SER A 557 5.92 3.54 -80.54
N CYS A 558 6.03 4.52 -81.45
CA CYS A 558 4.87 5.24 -81.97
C CYS A 558 4.02 4.27 -82.83
N ALA A 559 2.78 4.05 -82.43
CA ALA A 559 1.87 3.16 -83.15
C ALA A 559 1.41 3.76 -84.49
N ASP A 560 1.29 2.91 -85.52
CA ASP A 560 1.05 3.25 -86.93
C ASP A 560 -0.33 3.90 -87.24
N SER A 561 -1.08 4.38 -86.24
CA SER A 561 -2.39 5.02 -86.41
C SER A 561 -2.42 6.44 -85.81
N TRP A 562 -1.87 7.38 -86.57
CA TRP A 562 -1.55 8.76 -86.19
C TRP A 562 -2.74 9.74 -86.29
N ALA A 563 -3.93 9.25 -86.63
CA ALA A 563 -5.06 10.10 -87.00
C ALA A 563 -5.93 10.60 -85.82
N PHE A 564 -5.77 10.04 -84.61
CA PHE A 564 -6.68 10.34 -83.47
C PHE A 564 -6.04 10.33 -82.08
N ALA A 565 -4.72 10.46 -81.97
CA ALA A 565 -4.03 10.44 -80.67
C ALA A 565 -3.66 11.85 -80.21
N ASP A 566 -3.88 12.14 -78.92
CA ASP A 566 -3.47 13.39 -78.25
C ASP A 566 -1.95 13.51 -78.05
N ASP A 567 -1.19 12.48 -78.46
CA ASP A 567 0.24 12.32 -78.19
C ASP A 567 1.10 12.93 -79.31
N VAL A 568 2.19 13.61 -78.93
CA VAL A 568 3.22 14.13 -79.86
C VAL A 568 4.47 13.25 -79.75
N CYS A 569 4.77 12.50 -80.81
CA CYS A 569 5.96 11.65 -80.90
C CYS A 569 7.18 12.44 -81.43
N VAL A 570 8.27 12.47 -80.66
CA VAL A 570 9.58 13.00 -81.10
C VAL A 570 10.56 11.85 -81.08
N ASP A 571 10.74 11.14 -82.20
CA ASP A 571 11.76 10.11 -82.29
C ASP A 571 13.08 10.72 -82.79
N SER A 572 13.97 11.03 -81.84
CA SER A 572 15.35 11.45 -82.13
C SER A 572 16.24 10.23 -82.37
N GLY A 573 16.06 9.57 -83.52
CA GLY A 573 16.91 8.45 -83.99
C GLY A 573 16.44 7.86 -85.33
N GLY A 574 17.00 8.32 -86.47
CA GLY A 574 16.56 8.00 -87.84
C GLY A 574 16.74 6.55 -88.35
N PRO A 575 16.59 6.22 -89.66
CA PRO A 575 16.60 7.11 -90.83
C PRO A 575 15.43 6.98 -91.83
N ALA A 576 15.26 8.05 -92.60
CA ALA A 576 14.74 8.15 -93.97
C ALA A 576 13.24 7.87 -94.26
N GLY A 577 12.52 8.96 -94.55
CA GLY A 577 11.50 8.95 -95.60
C GLY A 577 10.18 9.64 -95.27
N GLY A 578 10.19 10.94 -94.97
CA GLY A 578 8.94 11.70 -94.83
C GLY A 578 9.20 13.15 -94.44
N THR A 579 9.61 13.96 -95.41
CA THR A 579 9.69 15.42 -95.26
C THR A 579 8.28 15.99 -95.14
N SER A 580 7.89 16.49 -93.98
CA SER A 580 6.85 17.52 -93.87
C SER A 580 7.51 18.83 -93.46
N THR A 581 7.73 19.67 -94.47
CA THR A 581 8.13 21.08 -94.33
C THR A 581 6.98 21.88 -93.71
N ALA A 582 7.21 22.54 -92.58
CA ALA A 582 6.34 23.58 -92.06
C ALA A 582 6.52 24.84 -92.93
N LEU A 583 5.50 25.20 -93.70
CA LEU A 583 5.52 26.43 -94.51
C LEU A 583 5.25 27.62 -93.58
N GLU A 584 6.32 28.26 -93.11
CA GLU A 584 6.23 29.46 -92.29
C GLU A 584 6.46 30.74 -93.09
N ALA A 585 5.54 31.69 -92.94
CA ALA A 585 5.74 33.07 -93.34
C ALA A 585 6.22 33.90 -92.14
N GLY A 586 7.53 34.16 -92.07
CA GLY A 586 8.04 35.47 -91.65
C GLY A 586 8.51 35.67 -90.20
N ALA A 587 9.77 35.28 -89.96
CA ALA A 587 10.87 36.13 -89.46
C ALA A 587 11.07 36.47 -87.96
N THR A 588 12.26 36.04 -87.51
CA THR A 588 13.25 36.65 -86.58
C THR A 588 13.29 36.26 -85.09
N THR A 589 14.38 35.56 -84.78
CA THR A 589 15.02 35.11 -83.51
C THR A 589 15.70 36.26 -82.72
N PRO A 590 16.39 36.03 -81.56
CA PRO A 590 16.32 34.97 -80.53
C PRO A 590 16.34 35.49 -79.06
N ALA A 591 16.22 34.56 -78.09
CA ALA A 591 17.20 34.31 -77.00
C ALA A 591 16.69 34.27 -75.52
N THR A 592 16.79 33.05 -74.97
CA THR A 592 17.45 32.64 -73.70
C THR A 592 16.78 32.78 -72.30
N THR A 593 16.67 31.58 -71.69
CA THR A 593 17.16 31.14 -70.35
C THR A 593 16.25 31.05 -69.09
N LYS A 594 16.20 29.80 -68.60
CA LYS A 594 16.45 29.27 -67.22
C LYS A 594 15.43 29.45 -66.06
N THR A 595 14.84 28.30 -65.72
CA THR A 595 14.90 27.53 -64.44
C THR A 595 14.42 28.10 -63.09
N ALA A 596 13.59 27.26 -62.44
CA ALA A 596 13.65 26.73 -61.05
C ALA A 596 12.72 27.30 -59.95
N GLY A 597 12.04 26.38 -59.25
CA GLY A 597 11.97 26.38 -57.77
C GLY A 597 10.62 26.14 -57.05
N LEU A 598 10.32 24.87 -56.71
CA LEU A 598 10.09 24.31 -55.34
C LEU A 598 8.95 24.87 -54.40
N PRO A 599 8.54 24.17 -53.30
CA PRO A 599 7.15 23.69 -53.03
C PRO A 599 6.56 24.15 -51.67
N ILE A 600 5.47 23.52 -51.14
CA ILE A 600 5.23 23.19 -49.69
C ILE A 600 3.92 22.37 -49.45
N ARG A 601 3.85 21.79 -48.24
CA ARG A 601 3.22 20.60 -47.61
C ARG A 601 1.80 20.68 -47.01
N SER A 602 1.21 19.48 -46.83
CA SER A 602 0.49 18.86 -45.67
C SER A 602 -0.78 19.45 -45.01
N CYS A 603 -1.81 18.58 -44.80
CA CYS A 603 -2.27 18.09 -43.48
C CYS A 603 -3.36 16.97 -43.58
N ARG A 604 -3.48 16.14 -42.53
CA ARG A 604 -4.19 14.84 -42.43
C ARG A 604 -5.31 14.91 -41.35
N ALA A 605 -6.45 14.26 -41.55
CA ALA A 605 -7.47 14.04 -40.50
C ALA A 605 -8.14 12.64 -40.59
N LEU A 606 -8.41 12.05 -39.43
CA LEU A 606 -8.91 10.70 -39.17
C LEU A 606 -10.46 10.62 -39.16
N ARG A 607 -11.01 9.50 -39.64
CA ARG A 607 -12.44 9.12 -39.61
C ARG A 607 -12.77 8.26 -38.39
N GLY A 608 -14.03 8.32 -37.93
CA GLY A 608 -14.61 7.38 -36.96
C GLY A 608 -15.72 6.49 -37.52
N ARG A 609 -16.22 5.56 -36.68
CA ARG A 609 -17.62 5.11 -36.45
C ARG A 609 -17.70 3.66 -35.89
N PRO A 610 -18.85 3.25 -35.27
CA PRO A 610 -18.98 2.22 -34.23
C PRO A 610 -19.68 0.92 -34.69
N ALA A 611 -19.79 -0.09 -33.80
CA ALA A 611 -20.75 -1.19 -33.90
C ALA A 611 -21.15 -1.76 -32.51
N ALA A 612 -22.41 -2.19 -32.41
CA ALA A 612 -23.14 -2.66 -31.24
C ALA A 612 -23.02 -4.17 -30.98
N ALA A 613 -23.37 -4.65 -29.77
CA ALA A 613 -24.17 -5.86 -29.53
C ALA A 613 -24.46 -6.09 -28.03
N ALA A 614 -25.66 -6.62 -27.77
CA ALA A 614 -26.26 -6.94 -26.48
C ALA A 614 -25.79 -8.30 -25.92
N GLY A 615 -26.08 -8.57 -24.62
CA GLY A 615 -26.05 -9.93 -24.07
C GLY A 615 -25.97 -10.00 -22.54
N THR A 616 -27.12 -9.99 -21.89
CA THR A 616 -27.37 -10.34 -20.48
C THR A 616 -27.18 -11.84 -20.23
N LEU A 617 -26.53 -12.21 -19.12
CA LEU A 617 -26.71 -13.48 -18.39
C LEU A 617 -25.95 -13.39 -17.04
N THR A 618 -26.68 -13.47 -15.92
CA THR A 618 -26.13 -13.95 -14.64
C THR A 618 -27.21 -14.71 -13.89
N SER A 619 -26.88 -15.96 -13.60
CA SER A 619 -27.39 -16.79 -12.51
C SER A 619 -26.55 -16.53 -11.26
#